data_AF-A0A833GIT3-F1
#
_entry.id   AF-A0A833GIT3-F1
#
_cell.length_a   1.000
_cell.length_b   1.000
_cell.length_c   1.000
_cell.angle_alpha   90.00
_cell.angle_beta   90.00
_cell.angle_gamma   90.00
#
_symmetry.space_group_name_H-M   'P 1'
#
loop_
_entity.id
_entity.type
_entity.pdbx_description
1 polymer ?
#
loop_
_entity_poly.entity_id
_entity_poly.type
_entity_poly.pdbx_seq_one_letter_code
_entity_poly.pdbx_strand_id
1 'polypeptide(L)'
;MHDSESPHDPPIHDAPSRSQRRREALDVLQLAATLADLSPAQLARVPLSEDLRAEVQRTRAVSAHIARKRQTQYLAKQLRGL
;
A
#
# COMPACT_ATOMS: atom_id res chain seq x y z
N MET A 1 -48.89 -16.38 -23.51
CA MET A 1 -47.97 -17.11 -22.60
C MET A 1 -46.58 -16.66 -22.99
N HIS A 2 -45.87 -16.04 -22.05
CA HIS A 2 -44.60 -15.34 -22.27
C HIS A 2 -43.48 -16.35 -22.48
N ASP A 3 -42.63 -16.12 -23.49
CA ASP A 3 -41.23 -16.53 -23.44
C ASP A 3 -40.39 -15.33 -23.89
N SER A 4 -40.25 -14.39 -22.96
CA SER A 4 -39.26 -13.33 -23.01
C SER A 4 -37.97 -13.90 -22.45
N GLU A 5 -37.13 -14.46 -23.32
CA GLU A 5 -35.78 -14.87 -22.92
C GLU A 5 -34.94 -13.61 -22.73
N SER A 6 -34.86 -13.14 -21.48
CA SER A 6 -33.99 -12.02 -21.08
C SER A 6 -32.52 -12.39 -21.29
N PRO A 7 -31.67 -11.46 -21.76
CA PRO A 7 -30.26 -11.73 -22.00
C PRO A 7 -29.54 -12.09 -20.70
N HIS A 8 -28.84 -13.22 -20.69
CA HIS A 8 -27.95 -13.60 -19.60
C HIS A 8 -26.74 -12.68 -19.60
N ASP A 9 -26.78 -11.61 -18.81
CA ASP A 9 -25.60 -10.81 -18.50
C ASP A 9 -24.68 -11.66 -17.59
N PRO A 10 -23.44 -11.98 -17.99
CA PRO A 10 -22.57 -12.81 -17.16
C PRO A 10 -22.21 -12.07 -15.87
N PRO A 11 -22.00 -12.78 -14.75
CA PRO A 11 -21.65 -12.14 -13.49
C PRO A 11 -20.32 -11.41 -13.64
N ILE A 12 -20.35 -10.09 -13.43
CA ILE A 12 -19.12 -9.28 -13.34
C ILE A 12 -18.33 -9.79 -12.14
N HIS A 13 -17.16 -10.38 -12.39
CA HIS A 13 -16.24 -10.77 -11.33
C HIS A 13 -15.56 -9.51 -10.77
N ASP A 14 -16.19 -8.86 -9.79
CA ASP A 14 -15.68 -7.63 -9.13
C ASP A 14 -14.45 -7.85 -8.23
N ALA A 15 -13.90 -9.07 -8.16
CA ALA A 15 -12.73 -9.36 -7.34
C ALA A 15 -11.43 -9.00 -8.09
N PRO A 16 -10.50 -8.24 -7.48
CA PRO A 16 -9.27 -7.84 -8.13
C PRO A 16 -8.44 -9.06 -8.52
N SER A 17 -7.89 -9.03 -9.73
CA SER A 17 -7.05 -10.11 -10.24
C SER A 17 -5.75 -10.23 -9.44
N ARG A 18 -5.07 -11.39 -9.52
CA ARG A 18 -3.76 -11.59 -8.88
C ARG A 18 -2.73 -10.53 -9.29
N SER A 19 -2.72 -10.14 -10.56
CA SER A 19 -1.82 -9.12 -11.09
C SER A 19 -2.18 -7.73 -10.58
N GLN A 20 -3.47 -7.43 -10.39
CA GLN A 20 -3.93 -6.19 -9.78
C GLN A 20 -3.51 -6.08 -8.32
N ARG A 21 -3.78 -7.10 -7.49
CA ARG A 21 -3.35 -7.12 -6.08
C ARG A 21 -1.83 -6.94 -5.95
N ARG A 22 -1.06 -7.52 -6.87
CA ARG A 22 0.39 -7.34 -6.89
C ARG A 22 0.80 -5.90 -7.19
N ARG A 23 0.15 -5.24 -8.16
CA ARG A 23 0.41 -3.84 -8.50
C ARG A 23 0.09 -2.93 -7.32
N GLU A 24 -1.10 -3.07 -6.74
CA GLU A 24 -1.51 -2.31 -5.55
C GLU A 24 -0.52 -2.49 -4.38
N ALA A 25 -0.05 -3.72 -4.14
CA ALA A 25 0.93 -3.97 -3.09
C ALA A 25 2.31 -3.33 -3.37
N LEU A 26 2.71 -3.26 -4.65
CA LEU A 26 3.95 -2.59 -5.07
C LEU A 26 3.82 -1.06 -4.96
N ASP A 27 2.67 -0.51 -5.32
CA ASP A 27 2.40 0.93 -5.22
C ASP A 27 2.49 1.39 -3.75
N VAL A 28 1.91 0.62 -2.83
CA VAL A 28 2.03 0.92 -1.39
C VAL A 28 3.45 0.73 -0.87
N LEU A 29 4.21 -0.25 -1.41
CA LEU A 29 5.62 -0.41 -1.07
C LEU A 29 6.45 0.79 -1.53
N GLN A 30 6.16 1.31 -2.73
CA GLN A 30 6.81 2.50 -3.26
C GLN A 30 6.46 3.73 -2.41
N LEU A 31 5.20 3.90 -2.01
CA LEU A 31 4.79 4.95 -1.08
C LEU A 31 5.57 4.89 0.24
N ALA A 32 5.71 3.70 0.83
CA ALA A 32 6.48 3.50 2.05
C ALA A 32 7.95 3.92 1.88
N ALA A 33 8.57 3.58 0.74
CA ALA A 33 9.93 3.99 0.41
C ALA A 33 10.02 5.52 0.29
N THR A 34 9.10 6.15 -0.44
CA THR A 34 9.03 7.61 -0.58
C THR A 34 8.94 8.30 0.77
N LEU A 35 8.07 7.84 1.67
CA LEU A 35 7.94 8.40 3.02
C LEU A 35 9.24 8.31 3.83
N ALA A 36 9.99 7.22 3.70
CA ALA A 36 11.28 7.04 4.35
C ALA A 36 12.39 7.94 3.77
N ASP A 37 12.25 8.38 2.52
CA ASP A 37 13.24 9.22 1.85
C ASP A 37 12.91 10.72 1.93
N LEU A 38 11.73 11.09 2.42
CA LEU A 38 11.36 12.49 2.67
C LEU A 38 12.31 13.16 3.69
N SER A 39 12.55 14.46 3.47
CA SER A 39 13.18 15.31 4.48
C SER A 39 12.29 15.43 5.72
N PRO A 40 12.86 15.75 6.90
CA PRO A 40 12.06 15.97 8.12
C PRO A 40 10.95 17.03 7.93
N ALA A 41 11.25 18.10 7.20
CA ALA A 41 10.30 19.18 6.92
C ALA A 41 9.14 18.73 6.01
N GLN A 42 9.42 17.91 4.99
CA GLN A 42 8.37 17.34 4.15
C GLN A 42 7.51 16.35 4.93
N LEU A 43 8.14 15.46 5.71
CA LEU A 43 7.43 14.45 6.50
C LEU A 43 6.54 15.08 7.59
N ALA A 44 6.93 16.23 8.14
CA ALA A 44 6.12 16.98 9.09
C ALA A 44 4.79 17.46 8.49
N ARG A 45 4.72 17.66 7.17
CA ARG A 45 3.50 18.11 6.46
C ARG A 45 2.58 16.96 6.08
N VAL A 46 3.03 15.71 6.18
CA VAL A 46 2.21 14.53 5.88
C VAL A 46 1.34 14.21 7.10
N PRO A 47 0.00 14.12 6.96
CA PRO A 47 -0.90 13.74 8.04
C PRO A 47 -0.81 12.22 8.28
N LEU A 48 0.11 11.83 9.15
CA LEU A 48 0.28 10.45 9.60
C LEU A 48 -0.14 10.34 11.07
N SER A 49 -0.77 9.22 11.44
CA SER A 49 -0.91 8.81 12.84
C SER A 49 0.46 8.70 13.53
N GLU A 50 0.50 8.85 14.84
CA GLU A 50 1.75 8.79 15.62
C GLU A 50 2.52 7.47 15.42
N ASP A 51 1.81 6.33 15.41
CA ASP A 51 2.43 5.02 15.21
C ASP A 51 3.14 4.88 13.86
N LEU A 52 2.50 5.36 12.78
CA LEU A 52 3.10 5.40 11.45
C LEU A 52 4.27 6.37 11.37
N ARG A 53 4.16 7.54 12.01
CA ARG A 53 5.27 8.50 12.07
C ARG A 53 6.49 7.88 12.75
N ALA A 54 6.29 7.20 13.88
CA ALA A 54 7.35 6.49 14.57
C ALA A 54 7.95 5.37 13.71
N GLU A 55 7.15 4.64 12.95
CA GLU A 55 7.62 3.59 12.03
C GLU A 55 8.45 4.15 10.87
N VAL A 56 8.06 5.29 10.30
CA VAL A 56 8.85 5.99 9.29
C VAL A 56 10.21 6.41 9.87
N GLN A 57 10.24 6.95 11.09
CA GLN A 57 11.50 7.32 11.74
C GLN A 57 12.40 6.10 12.01
N ARG A 58 11.83 4.98 12.47
CA ARG A 58 12.56 3.71 12.62
C ARG A 58 13.17 3.26 11.30
N THR A 59 12.38 3.26 10.22
CA THR A 59 12.86 2.92 8.86
C THR A 59 14.04 3.80 8.43
N ARG A 60 13.98 5.11 8.74
CA ARG A 60 15.03 6.08 8.40
C ARG A 60 16.33 5.83 9.16
N ALA A 61 16.25 5.41 10.41
CA ALA A 61 17.40 5.17 11.28
C ALA A 61 18.21 3.91 10.90
N VAL A 62 17.62 2.98 10.14
CA VAL A 62 18.31 1.75 9.72
C VAL A 62 19.34 2.04 8.64
N SER A 63 20.61 1.80 8.97
CA SER A 63 21.75 2.00 8.07
C SER A 63 22.00 0.81 7.13
N ALA A 64 21.81 -0.42 7.60
CA ALA A 64 22.07 -1.62 6.81
C ALA A 64 21.02 -1.81 5.72
N HIS A 65 21.45 -1.90 4.46
CA HIS A 65 20.57 -1.95 3.28
C HIS A 65 19.48 -3.03 3.37
N ILE A 66 19.84 -4.26 3.77
CA ILE A 66 18.89 -5.37 3.89
C ILE A 66 17.89 -5.13 5.02
N ALA A 67 18.35 -4.58 6.15
CA ALA A 67 17.46 -4.26 7.26
C ALA A 67 16.51 -3.11 6.89
N ARG A 68 17.00 -2.08 6.19
CA ARG A 68 16.18 -0.96 5.70
C ARG A 68 15.09 -1.48 4.77
N LYS A 69 15.44 -2.35 3.82
CA LYS A 69 14.47 -3.00 2.92
C LYS A 69 13.38 -3.75 3.68
N ARG A 70 13.73 -4.51 4.72
CA ARG A 70 12.76 -5.21 5.57
C ARG A 70 11.85 -4.24 6.31
N GLN A 71 12.42 -3.16 6.85
CA GLN A 71 11.64 -2.15 7.57
C GLN A 71 10.67 -1.41 6.64
N THR A 72 11.09 -1.05 5.42
CA THR A 72 10.20 -0.46 4.40
C THR A 72 9.06 -1.41 4.03
N GLN A 73 9.32 -2.73 3.92
CA GLN A 73 8.26 -3.72 3.67
C GLN A 73 7.27 -3.81 4.84
N TYR A 74 7.76 -3.70 6.08
CA TYR A 74 6.91 -3.66 7.26
C TYR A 74 6.06 -2.38 7.31
N LEU A 75 6.64 -1.21 7.06
CA LEU A 75 5.90 0.05 6.91
C LEU A 75 4.82 -0.06 5.84
N ALA A 76 5.13 -0.64 4.67
CA ALA A 76 4.14 -0.87 3.61
C ALA A 76 3.01 -1.81 4.05
N LYS A 77 3.28 -2.80 4.91
CA LYS A 77 2.24 -3.64 5.51
C LYS A 77 1.32 -2.84 6.41
N GLN A 78 1.88 -1.96 7.26
CA GLN A 78 1.08 -1.10 8.12
C GLN A 78 0.19 -0.17 7.29
N LEU A 79 0.71 0.41 6.20
CA LEU A 79 -0.06 1.28 5.30
C LEU A 79 -1.22 0.56 4.58
N ARG A 80 -1.08 -0.73 4.28
CA ARG A 80 -2.15 -1.54 3.66
C ARG A 80 -3.25 -1.97 4.64
N GLY A 81 -2.97 -1.95 5.93
CA GLY A 81 -3.90 -2.37 6.99
C GLY A 81 -4.69 -1.20 7.61
N LEU A 82 -4.57 0.00 7.02
CA LEU A 82 -5.36 1.18 7.38
C LEU A 82 -6.78 1.10 6.85
#